data_AF-A0A7Z9HFB5-F1
#
_entry.id   AF-A0A7Z9HFB5-F1
#
_cell.length_a   1.000
_cell.length_b   1.000
_cell.length_c   1.000
_cell.angle_alpha   90.00
_cell.angle_beta   90.00
_cell.angle_gamma   90.00
#
_symmetry.space_group_name_H-M   'P 1'
#
loop_
_entity.id
_entity.type
_entity.pdbx_description
1 polymer ?
#
loop_
_entity_poly.entity_id
_entity_poly.type
_entity_poly.pdbx_seq_one_letter_code
_entity_poly.pdbx_strand_id
1 'polypeptide(L)' 'MQIEANNYTIAVLGAGTMGEGIAQIAGTAGHPVLLYDVSQEQTQSAIENIAGRL' A
#
# COMPACT_ATOMS: atom_id res chain seq x y z
N MET A 1 12.64 -18.42 -6.50
CA MET A 1 11.30 -17.97 -6.04
C MET A 1 10.78 -17.05 -7.12
N GLN A 2 9.79 -17.50 -7.90
CA GLN A 2 9.20 -16.71 -8.97
C GLN A 2 7.85 -16.22 -8.43
N ILE A 3 7.68 -14.91 -8.34
CA ILE A 3 6.40 -14.31 -7.99
C ILE A 3 5.64 -14.15 -9.31
N GLU A 4 4.61 -14.96 -9.50
CA GLU A 4 3.71 -14.83 -10.65
C GLU A 4 2.79 -13.62 -10.47
N ALA A 5 2.47 -12.93 -11.56
CA ALA A 5 1.56 -11.78 -11.54
C ALA A 5 0.10 -12.25 -11.41
N ASN A 6 -0.25 -12.81 -10.25
CA ASN A 6 -1.62 -13.12 -9.86
C ASN A 6 -2.13 -12.05 -8.89
N ASN A 7 -3.45 -11.99 -8.72
CA ASN A 7 -4.08 -11.06 -7.80
C ASN A 7 -3.88 -11.43 -6.31
N TYR A 8 -2.64 -11.38 -5.83
CA TYR A 8 -2.32 -11.62 -4.42
C TYR A 8 -2.65 -10.40 -3.57
N THR A 9 -3.17 -10.64 -2.38
CA THR A 9 -3.28 -9.60 -1.35
C THR A 9 -1.89 -9.26 -0.83
N ILE A 10 -1.56 -7.97 -0.82
CA ILE A 10 -0.27 -7.44 -0.35
C ILE A 10 -0.49 -6.69 0.95
N ALA A 11 0.22 -7.09 2.01
CA ALA A 11 0.27 -6.35 3.27
C ALA A 11 1.52 -5.46 3.31
N VAL A 12 1.33 -4.17 3.53
CA VAL A 12 2.41 -3.18 3.70
C VAL A 12 2.44 -2.76 5.16
N LEU A 13 3.56 -3.02 5.83
CA LEU A 13 3.78 -2.67 7.23
C LEU A 13 4.62 -1.39 7.33
N GLY A 14 3.99 -0.32 7.79
CA GLY A 14 4.50 1.05 7.81
C GLY A 14 3.77 1.92 6.78
N ALA A 15 3.23 3.05 7.23
CA ALA A 15 2.50 4.03 6.42
C ALA A 15 3.28 5.34 6.20
N GLY A 16 4.61 5.30 6.36
CA GLY A 16 5.48 6.42 5.98
C GLY A 16 5.72 6.49 4.46
N THR A 17 6.64 7.34 4.02
CA THR A 17 6.90 7.63 2.60
C THR A 17 7.14 6.38 1.73
N MET A 18 7.93 5.42 2.23
CA MET A 18 8.17 4.17 1.48
C MET A 18 6.92 3.28 1.43
N GLY A 19 6.18 3.21 2.54
CA GLY A 19 4.96 2.42 2.63
C GLY A 19 3.88 2.90 1.66
N GLU A 20 3.71 4.22 1.58
CA GLU A 20 2.83 4.85 0.59
C GLU A 20 3.19 4.44 -0.85
N GLY A 21 4.47 4.53 -1.22
CA GLY A 21 4.91 4.20 -2.58
C GLY A 21 4.72 2.72 -2.91
N ILE A 22 5.01 1.82 -1.96
CA ILE A 22 4.79 0.38 -2.14
C ILE A 22 3.30 0.08 -2.30
N ALA A 23 2.46 0.65 -1.43
CA ALA A 23 1.02 0.48 -1.47
C ALA A 23 0.40 1.03 -2.77
N GLN A 24 0.87 2.18 -3.23
CA GLN A 24 0.43 2.78 -4.50
C GLN A 24 0.75 1.85 -5.67
N ILE A 25 2.02 1.43 -5.82
CA ILE A 25 2.43 0.59 -6.95
C ILE A 25 1.69 -0.76 -6.94
N ALA A 26 1.54 -1.38 -5.77
CA ALA A 26 0.79 -2.62 -5.61
C ALA A 26 -0.69 -2.46 -6.01
N GLY A 27 -1.33 -1.38 -5.54
CA GLY A 27 -2.72 -1.07 -5.87
C GLY A 27 -2.92 -0.79 -7.35
N THR A 28 -2.05 0.01 -7.98
CA THR A 28 -2.10 0.30 -9.42
C THR A 28 -1.84 -0.95 -10.27
N ALA A 29 -1.04 -1.90 -9.78
CA ALA A 29 -0.84 -3.20 -10.42
C ALA A 29 -2.04 -4.15 -10.27
N GLY A 30 -3.10 -3.74 -9.57
CA GLY A 30 -4.35 -4.50 -9.43
C GLY A 30 -4.40 -5.42 -8.21
N HIS A 31 -3.43 -5.35 -7.30
CA HIS A 31 -3.41 -6.13 -6.07
C HIS A 31 -4.22 -5.43 -4.97
N PRO A 32 -5.09 -6.14 -4.22
CA PRO A 32 -5.64 -5.67 -2.96
C PRO A 32 -4.52 -5.36 -1.97
N VAL A 33 -4.52 -4.16 -1.42
CA VAL A 33 -3.50 -3.71 -0.47
C VAL A 33 -4.11 -3.53 0.90
N LEU A 34 -3.43 -4.09 1.90
CA LEU A 34 -3.69 -3.82 3.31
C LEU A 34 -2.52 -2.96 3.83
N LEU A 35 -2.81 -1.73 4.25
CA LEU A 35 -1.82 -0.82 4.82
C LEU A 35 -1.97 -0.77 6.34
N TYR A 36 -0.88 -1.04 7.05
CA TYR A 36 -0.87 -1.04 8.51
C TYR A 36 0.23 -0.13 9.06
N ASP A 37 -0.09 0.64 10.08
CA ASP A 37 0.87 1.35 10.91
C ASP A 37 0.40 1.31 12.37
N VAL A 38 1.32 1.48 13.31
CA VAL A 38 0.97 1.64 14.73
C VAL A 38 0.25 2.96 14.99
N SER A 39 0.51 3.97 14.15
CA SER A 39 -0.19 5.24 14.17
C SER A 39 -1.38 5.21 13.20
N GLN A 40 -2.58 5.35 13.77
CA GLN A 40 -3.80 5.49 12.98
C GLN A 40 -3.77 6.75 12.10
N GLU A 41 -3.21 7.85 12.61
CA GLU A 41 -3.06 9.11 11.87
C GLU A 41 -2.18 8.94 10.62
N GLN A 42 -1.07 8.21 10.75
CA GLN A 42 -0.19 7.92 9.62
C GLN A 42 -0.89 7.06 8.57
N THR A 43 -1.63 6.04 9.01
CA THR A 43 -2.39 5.18 8.09
C THR A 43 -3.44 5.99 7.33
N GLN A 44 -4.18 6.87 8.01
CA GLN A 44 -5.19 7.72 7.40
C GLN A 44 -4.58 8.71 6.39
N SER A 45 -3.52 9.42 6.81
CA SER A 45 -2.81 10.38 5.95
C SER A 45 -2.24 9.69 4.70
N ALA A 46 -1.67 8.50 4.87
CA ALA A 46 -1.15 7.70 3.77
C ALA A 46 -2.25 7.30 2.77
N ILE A 47 -3.42 6.85 3.27
CA ILE A 47 -4.56 6.51 2.40
C ILE A 47 -5.00 7.72 1.57
N GLU A 48 -5.11 8.89 2.19
CA GLU A 48 -5.48 10.14 1.49
C GLU A 48 -4.43 10.54 0.45
N ASN A 49 -3.15 10.48 0.82
CA ASN A 49 -2.02 10.77 -0.07
C ASN A 49 -1.98 9.83 -1.27
N ILE A 50 -2.17 8.53 -1.06
CA ILE A 50 -2.19 7.53 -2.13
C ILE A 50 -3.40 7.78 -3.04
N ALA A 51 -4.59 8.01 -2.47
CA ALA A 51 -5.80 8.28 -3.23
C ALA A 51 -5.68 9.52 -4.13
N GLY A 52 -4.97 10.55 -3.67
CA GLY A 52 -4.68 11.75 -4.48
C GLY A 52 -3.67 11.52 -5.64
N ARG A 53 -3.00 10.36 -5.70
CA ARG A 53 -1.98 10.01 -6.69
C ARG A 53 -2.40 8.86 -7.63
N LEU A 54 -3.56 8.27 -7.41
CA LEU A 54 -4.17 7.22 -8.25
C LEU A 54 -5.07 7.86 -9.32
#